data_AF-A0A661UU88-F1
#
_entry.id   AF-A0A661UU88-F1
#
_cell.length_a   1.000
_cell.length_b   1.000
_cell.length_c   1.000
_cell.angle_alpha   90.00
_cell.angle_beta   90.00
_cell.angle_gamma   90.00
#
_symmetry.space_group_name_H-M   'P 1'
#
loop_
_entity.id
_entity.type
_entity.pdbx_description
1 polymer ?
#
loop_
_entity_poly.entity_id
_entity_poly.type
_entity_poly.pdbx_seq_one_letter_code
_entity_poly.pdbx_strand_id
1 'polypeptide(L)' 'MQSHFLQRLSRLLKLRSEQSDQLNEGGMLLIDRTIYATYCDAVDIGVTEEAQRLLHRSAAAPAASSAGK' A
#
# COMPACT_ATOMS: atom_id res chain seq x y z
N MET A 1 1.19 1.59 20.20
CA MET A 1 0.91 0.36 19.42
C MET A 1 0.19 0.64 18.09
N GLN A 2 -0.79 1.56 18.04
CA GLN A 2 -1.53 1.91 16.82
C GLN A 2 -0.66 2.39 15.64
N SER A 3 0.48 3.02 15.93
CA SER A 3 1.42 3.53 14.91
C SER A 3 2.04 2.44 14.03
N HIS A 4 2.19 1.21 14.52
CA HIS A 4 2.89 0.15 13.78
C HIS A 4 2.10 -0.34 12.55
N PHE A 5 0.78 -0.39 12.63
CA PHE A 5 -0.07 -0.80 11.50
C PHE A 5 -0.03 0.22 10.36
N LEU A 6 -0.10 1.51 10.69
CA LEU A 6 -0.01 2.60 9.70
C LEU A 6 1.39 2.67 9.07
N GLN A 7 2.45 2.47 9.85
CA GLN A 7 3.82 2.39 9.31
C GLN A 7 4.00 1.18 8.39
N ARG A 8 3.46 0.02 8.78
CA ARG A 8 3.50 -1.20 7.97
C ARG A 8 2.73 -1.02 6.66
N LEU A 9 1.51 -0.47 6.74
CA LEU A 9 0.68 -0.17 5.57
C LEU A 9 1.40 0.78 4.61
N SER A 10 1.96 1.89 5.12
CA SER A 10 2.74 2.84 4.32
C SER A 10 3.93 2.18 3.60
N ARG A 11 4.66 1.30 4.29
CA ARG A 11 5.80 0.57 3.71
C ARG A 11 5.37 -0.40 2.62
N LEU A 12 4.25 -1.11 2.81
CA LEU A 12 3.71 -2.03 1.81
C LEU A 12 3.22 -1.29 0.57
N LEU A 13 2.56 -0.14 0.73
CA LEU A 13 2.12 0.70 -0.39
C LEU A 13 3.32 1.25 -1.18
N LYS A 14 4.38 1.64 -0.48
CA LYS A 14 5.64 2.05 -1.12
C LYS A 14 6.29 0.90 -1.88
N LEU A 15 6.37 -0.29 -1.26
CA LEU A 15 6.91 -1.50 -1.89
C LEU A 15 6.14 -1.87 -3.17
N ARG A 16 4.81 -1.83 -3.10
CA ARG A 16 3.91 -2.07 -4.23
C ARG A 16 4.20 -1.12 -5.38
N SER A 17 4.41 0.16 -5.10
CA SER A 17 4.71 1.16 -6.12
C SER A 17 6.10 1.00 -6.71
N GLU A 18 7.13 0.87 -5.86
CA GLU A 18 8.55 0.89 -6.27
C GLU A 18 9.03 -0.42 -6.92
N GLN A 19 8.41 -1.55 -6.57
CA GLN A 19 8.83 -2.87 -7.05
C GLN A 19 7.80 -3.54 -7.97
N SER A 20 6.75 -2.82 -8.37
CA SER A 20 5.72 -3.34 -9.30
C SER A 20 6.34 -3.93 -10.57
N ASP A 21 7.35 -3.27 -11.15
CA ASP A 21 8.02 -3.73 -12.37
C ASP A 21 8.99 -4.90 -12.15
N GLN A 22 9.40 -5.14 -10.90
CA GLN A 22 10.39 -6.17 -10.53
C GLN A 22 9.74 -7.44 -9.97
N LEU A 23 8.46 -7.36 -9.60
CA LEU A 23 7.70 -8.47 -9.03
C LEU A 23 6.89 -9.17 -10.12
N ASN A 24 6.86 -10.50 -10.05
CA ASN A 24 5.89 -11.27 -10.81
C ASN A 24 4.48 -11.09 -10.23
N GLU A 25 3.47 -11.51 -11.00
CA GLU A 25 2.05 -11.39 -10.63
C GLU A 25 1.74 -12.01 -9.26
N GLY A 26 2.38 -13.14 -8.92
CA GLY A 26 2.23 -13.79 -7.62
C GLY A 26 2.77 -12.96 -6.46
N GLY A 27 3.94 -12.32 -6.65
CA GLY A 27 4.51 -11.38 -5.67
C GLY A 27 3.62 -10.17 -5.48
N MET A 28 3.04 -9.66 -6.56
CA MET A 28 2.12 -8.53 -6.50
C MET A 28 0.83 -8.87 -5.75
N LEU A 29 0.23 -10.04 -6.03
CA LEU A 29 -0.94 -10.55 -5.31
C LEU A 29 -0.67 -10.74 -3.81
N LEU A 30 0.54 -11.18 -3.44
CA LEU A 30 0.92 -11.35 -2.05
C LEU A 30 1.03 -10.01 -1.31
N ILE A 31 1.58 -8.99 -1.97
CA ILE A 31 1.61 -7.62 -1.43
C ILE A 31 0.19 -7.08 -1.27
N ASP A 32 -0.65 -7.20 -2.28
CA ASP A 32 -2.04 -6.72 -2.25
C ASP A 32 -2.84 -7.39 -1.12
N ARG A 33 -2.70 -8.70 -0.94
CA ARG A 33 -3.31 -9.42 0.19
C ARG A 33 -2.79 -8.93 1.54
N THR A 34 -1.50 -8.65 1.64
CA THR A 34 -0.91 -8.17 2.91
C THR A 34 -1.35 -6.74 3.23
N ILE A 35 -1.47 -5.88 2.22
CA ILE A 35 -2.04 -4.52 2.34
C ILE A 35 -3.48 -4.62 2.86
N TYR A 36 -4.30 -5.48 2.25
CA TYR A 36 -5.70 -5.66 2.65
C TYR A 36 -5.82 -6.16 4.10
N ALA A 37 -5.06 -7.18 4.49
CA ALA A 37 -5.05 -7.66 5.87
C ALA A 37 -4.61 -6.57 6.88
N THR A 38 -3.55 -5.82 6.55
CA THR A 38 -3.07 -4.72 7.41
C THR A 38 -4.09 -3.57 7.50
N TYR A 39 -4.86 -3.34 6.44
CA TYR A 39 -5.98 -2.39 6.46
C TYR A 39 -7.11 -2.88 7.37
N CYS A 40 -7.51 -4.15 7.29
CA CYS A 40 -8.49 -4.73 8.21
C CYS A 40 -8.04 -4.60 9.68
N ASP A 41 -6.77 -4.90 9.99
CA ASP A 41 -6.23 -4.71 11.33
C ASP A 41 -6.34 -3.23 11.79
N ALA A 42 -6.08 -2.28 10.88
CA ALA A 42 -6.23 -0.86 11.15
C ALA A 42 -7.69 -0.45 11.39
N VAL A 43 -8.64 -1.08 10.71
CA VAL A 43 -10.07 -0.88 10.95
C VAL A 43 -10.47 -1.42 12.32
N ASP A 44 -10.03 -2.64 12.66
CA ASP A 44 -10.40 -3.31 13.91
C ASP A 44 -9.91 -2.56 15.16
N ILE A 45 -8.79 -1.85 15.06
CA ILE A 45 -8.25 -1.01 16.15
C ILE A 45 -8.74 0.45 16.10
N GLY A 46 -9.60 0.81 15.13
CA GLY A 46 -10.25 2.11 15.04
C GLY A 46 -9.45 3.24 14.39
N VAL A 47 -8.41 2.94 13.59
CA VAL A 47 -7.60 3.95 12.85
C VAL A 47 -7.89 3.95 11.34
N THR A 48 -9.14 3.72 10.99
CA THR A 48 -9.62 3.59 9.60
C THR A 48 -9.34 4.83 8.76
N GLU A 49 -9.55 6.03 9.31
CA GLU A 49 -9.40 7.27 8.54
C GLU A 49 -7.93 7.51 8.14
N GLU A 50 -6.99 7.28 9.05
CA GLU A 50 -5.56 7.35 8.77
C GLU A 50 -5.15 6.34 7.70
N ALA A 51 -5.66 5.11 7.80
CA ALA A 51 -5.38 4.06 6.83
C ALA A 51 -5.93 4.40 5.44
N GLN A 52 -7.16 4.92 5.37
CA GLN A 52 -7.74 5.42 4.12
C GLN A 52 -6.94 6.57 3.54
N ARG A 53 -6.47 7.53 4.34
CA ARG A 53 -5.63 8.63 3.85
C ARG A 53 -4.33 8.11 3.21
N LEU A 54 -3.73 7.05 3.76
CA LEU A 54 -2.54 6.40 3.18
C LEU A 54 -2.87 5.74 1.84
N LEU A 55 -3.98 5.00 1.75
CA LEU A 55 -4.42 4.37 0.50
C LEU A 55 -4.66 5.42 -0.60
N HIS A 56 -5.41 6.49 -0.31
CA HIS A 56 -5.68 7.56 -1.28
C HIS A 56 -4.40 8.26 -1.75
N ARG A 57 -3.46 8.54 -0.84
CA ARG A 57 -2.16 9.13 -1.21
C ARG A 57 -1.38 8.21 -2.15
N SER A 58 -1.38 6.90 -1.89
CA SER A 58 -0.66 5.94 -2.74
C SER A 58 -1.30 5.76 -4.12
N ALA A 59 -2.63 5.84 -4.22
CA ALA A 59 -3.34 5.77 -5.49
C ALA A 59 -3.21 7.06 -6.32
N ALA A 60 -3.04 8.21 -5.65
CA ALA A 60 -2.83 9.51 -6.29
C ALA A 60 -1.38 9.74 -6.75
N ALA A 61 -0.42 8.92 -6.33
CA ALA A 61 0.94 8.98 -6.85
C ALA A 61 0.91 8.55 -8.33
N PRO A 62 1.15 9.47 -9.29
CA PRO A 62 1.05 9.13 -10.68
C PRO A 62 2.15 8.13 -11.04
N ALA A 63 1.80 7.15 -11.87
CA ALA A 63 2.71 6.32 -12.63
C ALA A 63 3.59 7.22 -13.53
N ALA A 64 4.59 7.88 -12.94
CA ALA A 64 5.58 8.67 -13.65
C ALA A 64 6.64 7.72 -14.22
N SER A 65 6.29 6.95 -15.25
CA SER A 65 7.22 6.49 -16.29
C SER A 65 6.48 5.65 -17.35
N SER A 66 5.93 6.34 -18.35
CA SER A 66 5.84 5.85 -19.75
C SER A 66 5.19 6.91 -20.63
N ALA A 67 5.91 8.01 -20.86
CA ALA A 67 5.65 8.88 -22.00
C ALA A 67 6.97 9.08 -22.74
N GLY A 68 7.35 8.07 -23.51
CA GLY A 68 8.35 8.20 -24.55
C GLY A 68 7.73 8.90 -25.75
N LYS A 69 8.39 9.96 -26.22
CA LYS A 69 8.48 10.29 -27.65
C LYS A 69 9.74 11.09 -27.90
#